data_AF-A0A916N4N5-F1
#
_entry.id   AF-A0A916N4N5-F1
#
_cell.length_a   1.000
_cell.length_b   1.000
_cell.length_c   1.000
_cell.angle_alpha   90.00
_cell.angle_beta   90.00
_cell.angle_gamma   90.00
#
_symmetry.space_group_name_H-M   'P 1'
#
loop_
_entity.id
_entity.type
_entity.pdbx_description
1 polymer ?
#
loop_
_entity_poly.entity_id
_entity_poly.type
_entity_poly.pdbx_seq_one_letter_code
_entity_poly.pdbx_strand_id
1 'polypeptide(L)'
;MDLRTAAGFLGTKAYLGADITLVAYLLMIVPGMILGFIFARRKLFVPHHKYMMTTIVIVNWVLIGVIMSVSYRNFVAPSVPDKLNDPGILTPSVHLLFGGLAQILGTILVIRMWFEYRLPRFLRFEPIKPWMRLTLACWLLAATLGVLTYINWYGVPFMGVPADTTTVATPEATPEATVEATVESTGEAQPEGTPEATPEATVEATAEATPEVEPAATPAPTQSGG
;
A
#
# COMPACT_ATOMS: atom_id res chain seq x y z
N MET A 1 -0.09 -6.15 15.58
CA MET A 1 -0.47 -6.97 14.40
C MET A 1 -0.28 -6.10 13.18
N ASP A 2 0.42 -6.60 12.16
CA ASP A 2 0.65 -5.85 10.94
C ASP A 2 -0.53 -6.06 9.97
N LEU A 3 -1.24 -4.97 9.66
CA LEU A 3 -2.43 -4.98 8.80
C LEU A 3 -2.13 -5.44 7.37
N ARG A 4 -0.87 -5.35 6.91
CA ARG A 4 -0.52 -5.61 5.51
C ARG A 4 -0.01 -7.02 5.27
N THR A 5 0.28 -7.76 6.33
CA THR A 5 0.88 -9.10 6.24
C THR A 5 0.11 -10.15 7.02
N ALA A 6 -0.65 -9.76 8.06
CA ALA A 6 -1.53 -10.68 8.77
C ALA A 6 -2.64 -11.19 7.83
N ALA A 7 -3.01 -12.46 8.00
CA ALA A 7 -4.10 -13.08 7.26
C ALA A 7 -5.44 -12.36 7.55
N GLY A 8 -6.28 -12.27 6.51
CA GLY A 8 -7.65 -11.81 6.61
C GLY A 8 -8.56 -12.72 7.42
N PHE A 9 -9.77 -12.25 7.68
CA PHE A 9 -10.82 -12.95 8.43
C PHE A 9 -12.02 -13.34 7.56
N LEU A 10 -12.07 -12.92 6.29
CA LEU A 10 -13.17 -13.22 5.36
C LEU A 10 -13.02 -14.60 4.67
N GLY A 11 -12.03 -15.40 5.05
CA GLY A 11 -11.78 -16.73 4.46
C GLY A 11 -11.25 -16.68 3.03
N THR A 12 -10.64 -15.56 2.63
CA THR A 12 -10.01 -15.36 1.32
C THR A 12 -8.49 -15.38 1.44
N LYS A 13 -7.77 -15.20 0.33
CA LYS A 13 -6.31 -14.99 0.33
C LYS A 13 -5.91 -13.55 0.71
N ALA A 14 -6.85 -12.73 1.17
CA ALA A 14 -6.62 -11.33 1.47
C ALA A 14 -5.89 -11.13 2.81
N TYR A 15 -5.16 -10.02 2.89
CA TYR A 15 -4.57 -9.57 4.14
C TYR A 15 -5.61 -8.87 5.02
N LEU A 16 -5.37 -8.86 6.33
CA LEU A 16 -6.25 -8.26 7.35
C LEU A 16 -6.68 -6.83 7.00
N GLY A 17 -5.76 -6.00 6.53
CA GLY A 17 -6.05 -4.63 6.13
C GLY A 17 -6.98 -4.52 4.92
N ALA A 18 -6.89 -5.45 3.97
CA ALA A 18 -7.79 -5.48 2.83
C ALA A 18 -9.22 -5.83 3.28
N ASP A 19 -9.38 -6.82 4.16
CA ASP A 19 -10.68 -7.21 4.73
C ASP A 19 -11.30 -6.09 5.55
N ILE A 20 -10.51 -5.47 6.44
CA ILE A 20 -10.96 -4.32 7.24
C ILE A 20 -11.42 -3.20 6.31
N THR A 21 -10.65 -2.90 5.26
CA THR A 21 -11.00 -1.84 4.32
C THR A 21 -12.31 -2.16 3.59
N LEU A 22 -12.46 -3.39 3.08
CA LEU A 22 -13.68 -3.81 2.40
C LEU A 22 -14.90 -3.72 3.34
N VAL A 23 -14.80 -4.27 4.54
CA VAL A 23 -15.89 -4.25 5.53
C VAL A 23 -16.23 -2.82 5.96
N ALA A 24 -15.22 -1.97 6.19
CA ALA A 24 -15.44 -0.55 6.49
C ALA A 24 -16.19 0.14 5.35
N TYR A 25 -15.84 -0.14 4.09
CA TYR A 25 -16.57 0.42 2.95
C TYR A 25 -18.02 -0.06 2.90
N LEU A 26 -18.26 -1.37 3.02
CA LEU A 26 -19.59 -1.95 2.91
C LEU A 26 -20.53 -1.54 4.05
N LEU A 27 -20.03 -1.50 5.29
CA LEU A 27 -20.86 -1.30 6.48
C LEU A 27 -20.88 0.15 6.99
N MET A 28 -19.85 0.94 6.69
CA MET A 28 -19.71 2.30 7.22
C MET A 28 -19.69 3.37 6.13
N ILE A 29 -18.73 3.31 5.19
CA ILE A 29 -18.51 4.41 4.24
C ILE A 29 -19.67 4.50 3.25
N VAL A 30 -20.09 3.40 2.62
CA VAL A 30 -21.21 3.40 1.66
C VAL A 30 -22.52 3.83 2.30
N PRO A 31 -22.96 3.22 3.42
CA PRO A 31 -24.18 3.65 4.08
C PRO A 31 -24.08 5.11 4.57
N GLY A 32 -22.93 5.53 5.10
CA GLY A 32 -22.70 6.90 5.57
C GLY A 32 -22.83 7.95 4.45
N MET A 33 -22.30 7.67 3.26
CA MET A 33 -22.45 8.54 2.09
C MET A 33 -23.91 8.67 1.65
N ILE A 34 -24.66 7.57 1.63
CA ILE A 34 -26.09 7.55 1.31
C ILE A 34 -26.89 8.33 2.38
N LEU A 35 -26.60 8.13 3.66
CA LEU A 35 -27.21 8.91 4.75
C LEU A 35 -26.91 10.40 4.63
N GLY A 36 -25.68 10.77 4.29
CA GLY A 36 -25.32 12.16 3.99
C GLY A 36 -26.14 12.76 2.86
N PHE A 37 -26.32 12.02 1.77
CA PHE A 37 -27.19 12.43 0.68
C PHE A 37 -28.64 12.62 1.15
N ILE A 38 -29.18 11.69 1.94
CA ILE A 38 -30.53 11.79 2.51
C ILE A 38 -30.67 13.05 3.39
N PHE A 39 -29.69 13.31 4.26
CA PHE A 39 -29.69 14.52 5.10
C PHE A 39 -29.68 15.80 4.25
N ALA A 40 -28.85 15.87 3.22
CA ALA A 40 -28.80 17.03 2.32
C ALA A 40 -30.13 17.23 1.57
N ARG A 41 -30.78 16.14 1.12
CA ARG A 41 -32.10 16.20 0.46
C ARG A 41 -33.21 16.66 1.40
N ARG A 42 -33.14 16.27 2.67
CA ARG A 42 -34.06 16.69 3.74
C ARG A 42 -33.72 18.07 4.32
N LYS A 43 -32.71 18.77 3.77
CA LYS A 43 -32.21 20.07 4.25
C LYS A 43 -31.65 20.04 5.68
N LEU A 44 -31.26 18.86 6.17
CA LEU A 44 -30.62 18.65 7.47
C LEU A 44 -29.10 18.88 7.36
N PHE A 45 -28.71 20.10 6.98
CA PHE A 45 -27.31 20.43 6.69
C PHE A 45 -26.43 20.42 7.96
N VAL A 46 -26.92 21.00 9.05
CA VAL A 46 -26.24 21.04 10.35
C VAL A 46 -27.22 20.52 11.41
N PRO A 47 -26.80 19.67 12.36
CA PRO A 47 -25.46 19.06 12.49
C PRO A 47 -25.25 17.83 11.58
N HIS A 48 -26.32 17.17 11.16
CA HIS A 48 -26.33 15.82 10.62
C HIS A 48 -25.44 15.61 9.39
N HIS A 49 -25.71 16.31 8.28
CA HIS A 49 -24.90 16.16 7.05
C HIS A 49 -23.44 16.55 7.30
N LYS A 50 -23.21 17.68 7.98
CA LYS A 50 -21.88 18.19 8.28
C LYS A 50 -21.01 17.18 9.03
N TYR A 51 -21.47 16.65 10.17
CA TYR A 51 -20.67 15.69 10.93
C TYR A 51 -20.55 14.35 10.22
N MET A 52 -21.63 13.84 9.61
CA MET A 52 -21.58 12.57 8.86
C MET A 52 -20.52 12.62 7.76
N MET A 53 -20.57 13.63 6.87
CA MET A 53 -19.60 13.74 5.78
C MET A 53 -18.17 14.02 6.26
N THR A 54 -18.02 14.79 7.34
CA THR A 54 -16.69 15.03 7.95
C THR A 54 -16.10 13.71 8.47
N THR A 55 -16.89 12.92 9.20
CA THR A 55 -16.46 11.61 9.71
C THR A 55 -16.09 10.67 8.57
N ILE A 56 -16.93 10.56 7.55
CA ILE A 56 -16.66 9.68 6.40
C ILE A 56 -15.36 10.07 5.69
N VAL A 57 -15.15 11.36 5.41
CA VAL A 57 -13.93 11.83 4.72
C VAL A 57 -12.67 11.56 5.56
N ILE A 58 -12.71 11.78 6.88
CA ILE A 58 -11.58 11.53 7.78
C ILE A 58 -11.25 10.04 7.84
N VAL A 59 -12.25 9.19 8.10
CA VAL A 59 -12.04 7.73 8.14
C VAL A 59 -11.50 7.24 6.80
N ASN A 60 -12.01 7.77 5.69
CA ASN A 60 -11.54 7.39 4.37
C ASN A 60 -10.08 7.81 4.11
N TRP A 61 -9.66 8.99 4.58
CA TRP A 61 -8.24 9.39 4.52
C TRP A 61 -7.32 8.45 5.28
N VAL A 62 -7.76 7.94 6.44
CA VAL A 62 -6.98 6.96 7.22
C VAL A 62 -6.83 5.65 6.44
N LEU A 63 -7.92 5.11 5.88
CA LEU A 63 -7.87 3.89 5.07
C LEU A 63 -7.00 4.07 3.83
N ILE A 64 -7.10 5.21 3.15
CA ILE A 64 -6.28 5.55 1.99
C ILE A 64 -4.80 5.63 2.38
N GLY A 65 -4.45 6.40 3.41
CA GLY A 65 -3.06 6.64 3.78
C GLY A 65 -2.36 5.40 4.34
N VAL A 66 -3.06 4.61 5.15
CA VAL A 66 -2.46 3.45 5.84
C VAL A 66 -2.49 2.20 4.97
N ILE A 67 -3.51 1.99 4.15
CA ILE A 67 -3.70 0.71 3.45
C ILE A 67 -3.61 0.93 1.93
N MET A 68 -4.54 1.67 1.34
CA MET A 68 -4.69 1.69 -0.12
C MET A 68 -3.49 2.33 -0.85
N SER A 69 -2.98 3.46 -0.36
CA SER A 69 -1.89 4.21 -1.00
C SER A 69 -0.60 3.39 -1.00
N VAL A 70 -0.31 2.70 0.10
CA VAL A 70 0.88 1.85 0.19
C VAL A 70 0.76 0.63 -0.71
N SER A 71 -0.40 -0.05 -0.71
CA SER A 71 -0.63 -1.19 -1.61
C SER A 71 -0.53 -0.77 -3.08
N TYR A 72 -1.13 0.37 -3.46
CA TYR A 72 -1.02 0.87 -4.82
C TYR A 72 0.42 1.18 -5.21
N ARG A 73 1.16 1.91 -4.36
CA ARG A 73 2.55 2.29 -4.60
C ARG A 73 3.46 1.07 -4.79
N ASN A 74 3.24 0.01 -4.03
CA ASN A 74 4.11 -1.15 -4.02
C ASN A 74 3.77 -2.16 -5.13
N PHE A 75 2.49 -2.33 -5.47
CA PHE A 75 2.05 -3.43 -6.32
C PHE A 75 1.44 -3.02 -7.66
N VAL A 76 0.95 -1.77 -7.79
CA VAL A 76 0.27 -1.31 -9.02
C VAL A 76 1.11 -0.26 -9.75
N ALA A 77 1.55 0.78 -9.04
CA ALA A 77 2.29 1.90 -9.63
C ALA A 77 3.54 1.48 -10.43
N PRO A 78 4.34 0.48 -10.01
CA PRO A 78 5.51 0.05 -10.78
C PRO A 78 5.17 -0.59 -12.13
N SER A 79 3.92 -1.00 -12.34
CA SER A 79 3.46 -1.67 -13.56
C SER A 79 2.66 -0.74 -14.50
N VAL A 80 2.54 0.55 -14.16
CA VAL A 80 1.83 1.55 -14.96
C VAL A 80 2.87 2.41 -15.69
N PRO A 81 2.76 2.62 -17.03
CA PRO A 81 1.63 2.26 -17.89
C PRO A 81 1.70 0.88 -18.55
N ASP A 82 2.81 0.15 -18.41
CA ASP A 82 3.15 -1.00 -19.26
C ASP A 82 2.15 -2.16 -19.22
N LYS A 83 1.47 -2.38 -18.08
CA LYS A 83 0.52 -3.50 -17.88
C LYS A 83 -0.94 -3.07 -17.77
N LEU A 84 -1.33 -1.94 -18.34
CA LEU A 84 -2.73 -1.46 -18.26
C LEU A 84 -3.77 -2.36 -18.96
N ASN A 85 -3.35 -3.35 -19.75
CA ASN A 85 -4.27 -4.36 -20.30
C ASN A 85 -4.62 -5.47 -19.31
N ASP A 86 -3.88 -5.61 -18.20
CA ASP A 86 -4.18 -6.56 -17.14
C ASP A 86 -5.27 -6.01 -16.21
N PRO A 87 -6.41 -6.69 -16.01
CA PRO A 87 -7.45 -6.28 -15.08
C PRO A 87 -6.96 -6.03 -13.65
N GLY A 88 -5.92 -6.74 -13.21
CA GLY A 88 -5.27 -6.56 -11.91
C GLY A 88 -4.59 -5.21 -11.76
N ILE A 89 -4.10 -4.60 -12.84
CA ILE A 89 -3.45 -3.29 -12.84
C ILE A 89 -4.42 -2.19 -13.26
N LEU A 90 -5.28 -2.47 -14.24
CA LEU A 90 -6.27 -1.52 -14.76
C LEU A 90 -7.30 -1.14 -13.71
N THR A 91 -7.92 -2.13 -13.04
CA THR A 91 -9.02 -1.89 -12.10
C THR A 91 -8.59 -0.98 -10.94
N PRO A 92 -7.47 -1.25 -10.24
CA PRO A 92 -6.99 -0.36 -9.17
C PRO A 92 -6.56 1.02 -9.69
N SER A 93 -6.04 1.12 -10.92
CA SER A 93 -5.68 2.41 -11.53
C SER A 93 -6.91 3.28 -11.80
N VAL A 94 -7.97 2.69 -12.35
CA VAL A 94 -9.24 3.39 -12.56
C VAL A 94 -9.93 3.70 -11.22
N HIS A 95 -9.85 2.79 -10.25
CA HIS A 95 -10.30 3.03 -8.88
C HIS A 95 -9.58 4.24 -8.27
N LEU A 96 -8.25 4.33 -8.40
CA LEU A 96 -7.46 5.47 -7.90
C LEU A 96 -7.91 6.78 -8.56
N LEU A 97 -8.17 6.80 -9.87
CA LEU A 97 -8.61 7.99 -10.57
C LEU A 97 -9.92 8.54 -9.98
N PHE A 98 -10.96 7.71 -9.90
CA PHE A 98 -12.26 8.15 -9.41
C PHE A 98 -12.27 8.36 -7.89
N GLY A 99 -11.57 7.49 -7.14
CA GLY A 99 -11.44 7.59 -5.68
C GLY A 99 -10.64 8.81 -5.26
N GLY A 100 -9.52 9.09 -5.92
CA GLY A 100 -8.71 10.28 -5.70
C GLY A 100 -9.48 11.57 -6.01
N LEU A 101 -10.18 11.61 -7.15
CA LEU A 101 -11.04 12.75 -7.50
C LEU A 101 -12.15 12.96 -6.47
N ALA A 102 -12.85 11.88 -6.08
CA ALA A 102 -13.89 11.94 -5.06
C ALA A 102 -13.36 12.41 -3.71
N GLN A 103 -12.18 11.91 -3.29
CA GLN A 103 -11.58 12.26 -2.00
C GLN A 103 -11.14 13.72 -1.96
N ILE A 104 -10.54 14.23 -3.04
CA ILE A 104 -10.13 15.63 -3.15
C ILE A 104 -11.37 16.54 -3.12
N LEU A 105 -12.36 16.28 -3.98
CA LEU A 105 -13.59 17.09 -4.01
C LEU A 105 -14.35 17.02 -2.69
N GLY A 106 -14.49 15.83 -2.10
CA GLY A 106 -15.14 15.62 -0.80
C GLY A 106 -14.43 16.39 0.31
N THR A 107 -13.10 16.41 0.31
CA THR A 107 -12.29 17.19 1.27
C THR A 107 -12.57 18.68 1.13
N ILE A 108 -12.56 19.22 -0.10
CA ILE A 108 -12.86 20.64 -0.34
C ILE A 108 -14.28 20.98 0.11
N LEU A 109 -15.27 20.12 -0.19
CA LEU A 109 -16.66 20.32 0.23
C LEU A 109 -16.81 20.28 1.76
N VAL A 110 -16.10 19.38 2.46
CA VAL A 110 -16.07 19.34 3.93
C VAL A 110 -15.47 20.62 4.48
N ILE A 111 -14.30 21.05 4.01
CA ILE A 111 -13.68 22.32 4.41
C ILE A 111 -14.65 23.47 4.19
N ARG A 112 -15.34 23.52 3.05
CA ARG A 112 -16.36 24.52 2.76
C ARG A 112 -17.52 24.51 3.76
N MET A 113 -17.97 23.36 4.25
CA MET A 113 -19.01 23.29 5.30
C MET A 113 -18.54 23.84 6.66
N TRP A 114 -17.23 23.94 6.88
CA TRP A 114 -16.65 24.49 8.11
C TRP A 114 -16.31 25.98 8.02
N PHE A 115 -15.86 26.44 6.85
CA PHE A 115 -15.34 27.79 6.67
C PHE A 115 -16.22 28.71 5.80
N GLU A 116 -17.19 28.14 5.08
CA GLU A 116 -18.17 28.86 4.26
C GLU A 116 -17.53 29.96 3.38
N TYR A 117 -17.91 31.23 3.60
CA TYR A 117 -17.48 32.39 2.83
C TYR A 117 -16.05 32.87 3.15
N ARG A 118 -15.41 32.32 4.19
CA ARG A 118 -14.00 32.63 4.50
C ARG A 118 -13.02 32.01 3.51
N LEU A 119 -13.48 31.08 2.66
CA LEU A 119 -12.64 30.48 1.63
C LEU A 119 -12.43 31.39 0.41
N PRO A 120 -11.29 31.29 -0.27
CA PRO A 120 -11.08 31.87 -1.60
C PRO A 120 -12.15 31.42 -2.60
N ARG A 121 -12.53 32.29 -3.53
CA ARG A 121 -13.66 32.05 -4.47
C ARG A 121 -13.52 30.74 -5.26
N PHE A 122 -12.30 30.35 -5.64
CA PHE A 122 -12.04 29.11 -6.39
C PHE A 122 -12.34 27.82 -5.61
N LEU A 123 -12.33 27.84 -4.26
CA LEU A 123 -12.67 26.69 -3.42
C LEU A 123 -14.14 26.64 -2.99
N ARG A 124 -14.93 27.68 -3.32
CA ARG A 124 -16.34 27.75 -2.88
C ARG A 124 -17.27 26.88 -3.71
N PHE A 125 -16.88 26.52 -4.93
CA PHE A 125 -17.68 25.69 -5.83
C PHE A 125 -19.12 26.21 -5.97
N GLU A 126 -19.29 27.45 -6.44
CA GLU A 126 -20.61 28.05 -6.64
C GLU A 126 -21.05 27.90 -8.11
N PRO A 127 -22.20 27.24 -8.39
CA PRO A 127 -23.16 26.63 -7.46
C PRO A 127 -22.68 25.28 -6.91
N ILE A 128 -22.98 24.97 -5.64
CA ILE A 128 -22.45 23.77 -4.94
C ILE A 128 -23.08 22.44 -5.41
N LYS A 129 -24.33 22.46 -5.87
CA LYS A 129 -25.09 21.22 -6.13
C LYS A 129 -24.44 20.28 -7.17
N PRO A 130 -23.93 20.77 -8.32
CA PRO A 130 -23.22 19.91 -9.27
C PRO A 130 -22.00 19.23 -8.65
N TRP A 131 -21.21 19.96 -7.87
CA TRP A 131 -20.00 19.42 -7.24
C TRP A 131 -20.31 18.35 -6.19
N MET A 132 -21.37 18.52 -5.40
CA MET A 132 -21.83 17.47 -4.50
C MET A 132 -22.28 16.21 -5.25
N ARG A 133 -23.01 16.37 -6.35
CA ARG A 133 -23.47 15.24 -7.18
C ARG A 133 -22.32 14.52 -7.86
N LEU A 134 -21.38 15.28 -8.42
CA LEU A 134 -20.16 14.74 -9.03
C LEU A 134 -19.35 13.95 -7.99
N THR A 135 -19.14 14.54 -6.80
CA THR A 135 -18.43 13.87 -5.70
C THR A 135 -19.12 12.55 -5.33
N LEU A 136 -20.45 12.55 -5.16
CA LEU A 136 -21.20 11.33 -4.84
C LEU A 136 -21.10 10.28 -5.97
N ALA A 137 -21.18 10.71 -7.24
CA ALA A 137 -21.08 9.81 -8.39
C ALA A 137 -19.69 9.19 -8.51
N CYS A 138 -18.63 10.00 -8.45
CA CYS A 138 -17.24 9.52 -8.43
C CYS A 138 -16.99 8.59 -7.24
N TRP A 139 -17.54 8.93 -6.07
CA TRP A 139 -17.38 8.12 -4.87
C TRP A 139 -18.10 6.76 -4.99
N LEU A 140 -19.33 6.72 -5.50
CA LEU A 140 -20.07 5.46 -5.73
C LEU A 140 -19.36 4.57 -6.76
N LEU A 141 -18.86 5.18 -7.83
CA LEU A 141 -18.07 4.46 -8.83
C LEU A 141 -16.78 3.90 -8.22
N ALA A 142 -16.06 4.71 -7.42
CA ALA A 142 -14.86 4.27 -6.73
C ALA A 142 -15.14 3.14 -5.74
N ALA A 143 -16.24 3.19 -4.98
CA ALA A 143 -16.63 2.13 -4.06
C ALA A 143 -16.88 0.80 -4.80
N THR A 144 -17.63 0.85 -5.91
CA THR A 144 -17.85 -0.32 -6.77
C THR A 144 -16.53 -0.87 -7.34
N LEU A 145 -15.67 0.01 -7.86
CA LEU A 145 -14.36 -0.38 -8.37
C LEU A 145 -13.46 -0.96 -7.27
N GLY A 146 -13.57 -0.50 -6.02
CA GLY A 146 -12.82 -1.03 -4.89
C GLY A 146 -13.22 -2.47 -4.55
N VAL A 147 -14.53 -2.77 -4.61
CA VAL A 147 -15.02 -4.15 -4.49
C VAL A 147 -14.49 -5.02 -5.63
N LEU A 148 -14.52 -4.52 -6.86
CA LEU A 148 -13.97 -5.23 -8.02
C LEU A 148 -12.46 -5.45 -7.90
N THR A 149 -11.70 -4.48 -7.40
CA THR A 149 -10.28 -4.64 -7.08
C THR A 149 -10.07 -5.78 -6.08
N TYR A 150 -10.84 -5.83 -5.00
CA TYR A 150 -10.73 -6.91 -4.01
C TYR A 150 -11.02 -8.28 -4.63
N ILE A 151 -12.09 -8.38 -5.44
CA ILE A 151 -12.46 -9.62 -6.14
C ILE A 151 -11.36 -10.07 -7.09
N ASN A 152 -10.91 -9.19 -7.99
CA ASN A 152 -9.92 -9.51 -9.01
C ASN A 152 -8.57 -9.88 -8.38
N TRP A 153 -8.17 -9.18 -7.32
CA TRP A 153 -6.87 -9.36 -6.69
C TRP A 153 -6.78 -10.64 -5.85
N TYR A 154 -7.88 -11.04 -5.20
CA TYR A 154 -7.90 -12.20 -4.30
C TYR A 154 -8.64 -13.42 -4.86
N GLY A 155 -9.12 -13.35 -6.11
CA GLY A 155 -9.80 -14.45 -6.79
C GLY A 155 -11.10 -14.88 -6.12
N VAL A 156 -11.84 -13.93 -5.53
CA VAL A 156 -13.08 -14.22 -4.79
C VAL A 156 -14.24 -14.37 -5.78
N PRO A 157 -14.91 -15.52 -5.87
CA PRO A 157 -16.02 -15.68 -6.81
C PRO A 157 -17.17 -14.73 -6.44
N PHE A 158 -17.63 -13.95 -7.42
CA PHE A 158 -18.81 -13.11 -7.27
C PHE A 158 -20.03 -14.03 -7.06
N MET A 159 -20.58 -14.03 -5.83
CA MET A 159 -21.69 -14.90 -5.37
C MET A 159 -21.36 -16.35 -5.00
N GLY A 160 -20.20 -16.65 -4.42
CA GLY A 160 -20.01 -17.91 -3.67
C GLY A 160 -20.23 -19.19 -4.47
N VAL A 161 -20.22 -19.12 -5.80
CA VAL A 161 -20.08 -20.30 -6.64
C VAL A 161 -18.70 -20.86 -6.33
N PRO A 162 -18.58 -22.09 -5.82
CA PRO A 162 -17.30 -22.67 -5.49
C PRO A 162 -16.40 -22.58 -6.71
N ALA A 163 -15.20 -22.04 -6.51
CA ALA A 163 -14.18 -21.91 -7.53
C ALA A 163 -13.57 -23.28 -7.84
N ASP A 164 -14.40 -24.26 -8.23
CA ASP A 164 -13.95 -25.45 -8.94
C ASP A 164 -13.91 -25.10 -10.43
N THR A 165 -12.97 -24.23 -10.78
CA THR A 165 -12.45 -24.14 -12.15
C THR A 165 -11.04 -23.59 -12.08
N THR A 166 -10.12 -24.51 -11.82
CA THR A 166 -8.75 -24.58 -12.32
C THR A 166 -8.19 -23.30 -12.96
N THR A 167 -7.49 -22.50 -12.16
CA THR A 167 -6.24 -21.88 -12.59
C THR A 167 -5.26 -21.97 -11.43
N VAL A 168 -4.41 -22.99 -11.47
CA VAL A 168 -3.16 -23.00 -10.71
C VAL A 168 -2.29 -21.92 -11.35
N ALA A 169 -2.37 -20.70 -10.85
CA ALA A 169 -1.29 -19.73 -11.01
C ALA A 169 -0.17 -20.17 -10.05
N THR A 170 0.73 -20.99 -10.57
CA THR A 170 2.08 -21.15 -10.03
C THR A 170 2.66 -19.74 -9.85
N PRO A 171 3.09 -19.31 -8.64
CA PRO A 171 3.94 -18.14 -8.51
C PRO A 171 5.32 -18.52 -9.05
N GLU A 172 5.49 -18.38 -10.36
CA GLU A 172 6.81 -18.36 -10.98
C GLU A 172 7.43 -16.98 -10.73
N ALA A 173 8.52 -16.98 -9.95
CA ALA A 173 9.60 -15.99 -9.85
C ALA A 173 9.94 -15.63 -8.39
N THR A 174 10.80 -16.44 -7.77
CA THR A 174 11.89 -15.93 -6.93
C THR A 174 13.18 -16.13 -7.73
N PRO A 175 14.02 -15.11 -7.97
CA PRO A 175 15.30 -15.31 -8.59
C PRO A 175 16.31 -15.72 -7.52
N GLU A 176 16.43 -17.02 -7.24
CA GLU A 176 17.64 -17.56 -6.61
C GLU A 176 18.54 -18.13 -7.72
N ALA A 177 19.19 -17.22 -8.45
CA ALA A 177 20.42 -17.54 -9.14
C ALA A 177 21.55 -17.13 -8.20
N THR A 178 22.19 -18.10 -7.55
CA THR A 178 23.63 -18.19 -7.20
C THR A 178 23.77 -19.26 -6.13
N VAL A 179 23.86 -20.53 -6.52
CA VAL A 179 24.91 -21.51 -6.18
C VAL A 179 24.67 -22.69 -7.15
N GLU A 180 25.74 -23.32 -7.62
CA GLU A 180 25.75 -24.52 -8.49
C GLU A 180 25.86 -24.28 -10.00
N ALA A 181 27.01 -23.76 -10.40
CA ALA A 181 27.57 -24.02 -11.73
C ALA A 181 29.11 -24.04 -11.67
N THR A 182 29.72 -24.92 -10.88
CA THR A 182 31.14 -25.31 -11.07
C THR A 182 31.48 -26.66 -10.43
N VAL A 183 30.77 -27.75 -10.74
CA VAL A 183 31.36 -29.11 -10.64
C VAL A 183 30.68 -30.01 -11.68
N GLU A 184 31.04 -29.85 -12.94
CA GLU A 184 31.08 -30.98 -13.88
C GLU A 184 31.76 -30.50 -15.17
N SER A 185 33.09 -30.59 -15.18
CA SER A 185 33.81 -30.84 -16.42
C SER A 185 35.20 -31.35 -16.10
N THR A 186 35.49 -32.52 -16.67
CA THR A 186 36.83 -33.05 -16.95
C THR A 186 37.54 -33.75 -15.79
N GLY A 187 37.35 -35.08 -15.75
CA GLY A 187 38.09 -36.01 -14.91
C GLY A 187 38.32 -37.35 -15.61
N GLU A 188 38.83 -37.34 -16.84
CA GLU A 188 39.48 -38.50 -17.47
C GLU A 188 40.84 -38.08 -17.99
N ALA A 189 41.90 -38.41 -17.25
CA ALA A 189 43.20 -38.84 -17.77
C ALA A 189 44.16 -39.13 -16.59
N GLN A 190 44.44 -40.41 -16.39
CA GLN A 190 45.65 -40.92 -15.75
C GLN A 190 46.88 -40.45 -16.57
N PRO A 191 48.05 -40.23 -15.95
CA PRO A 191 49.02 -41.33 -15.93
C PRO A 191 49.79 -41.49 -14.61
N GLU A 192 50.27 -42.72 -14.41
CA GLU A 192 51.26 -43.14 -13.41
C GLU A 192 52.64 -42.54 -13.69
N GLY A 193 53.46 -42.39 -12.63
CA GLY A 193 54.93 -42.37 -12.75
C GLY A 193 55.68 -41.39 -11.81
N THR A 194 55.86 -41.80 -10.55
CA THR A 194 57.01 -41.75 -9.59
C THR A 194 58.26 -40.82 -9.81
N PRO A 195 59.13 -40.59 -8.79
CA PRO A 195 59.42 -39.25 -8.23
C PRO A 195 60.93 -38.86 -8.14
N GLU A 196 61.23 -37.57 -7.90
CA GLU A 196 62.53 -37.02 -7.43
C GLU A 196 62.32 -35.50 -7.25
N ALA A 197 62.86 -34.70 -6.33
CA ALA A 197 63.79 -34.84 -5.21
C ALA A 197 63.60 -33.60 -4.28
N THR A 198 63.61 -33.84 -2.96
CA THR A 198 64.28 -33.17 -1.80
C THR A 198 64.57 -31.64 -1.76
N PRO A 199 64.57 -31.00 -0.56
CA PRO A 199 64.06 -29.64 -0.29
C PRO A 199 65.09 -28.62 0.21
N GLU A 200 64.70 -27.33 0.28
CA GLU A 200 65.28 -26.28 1.17
C GLU A 200 64.14 -25.27 1.48
N ALA A 201 63.62 -25.11 2.70
CA ALA A 201 64.16 -24.57 3.96
C ALA A 201 63.93 -23.05 4.15
N THR A 202 63.59 -22.69 5.40
CA THR A 202 63.75 -21.36 6.08
C THR A 202 62.44 -20.52 6.21
N VAL A 203 61.69 -20.58 7.35
CA VAL A 203 61.84 -19.84 8.66
C VAL A 203 61.37 -18.37 8.52
N GLU A 204 60.60 -17.66 9.36
CA GLU A 204 60.00 -17.74 10.71
C GLU A 204 58.89 -16.64 10.77
N ALA A 205 57.77 -16.79 11.50
CA ALA A 205 57.45 -16.18 12.82
C ALA A 205 57.59 -14.63 12.85
N THR A 206 56.65 -13.79 13.33
CA THR A 206 56.07 -13.69 14.68
C THR A 206 55.10 -12.49 14.74
N ALA A 207 54.20 -12.54 15.74
CA ALA A 207 53.29 -11.54 16.33
C ALA A 207 53.83 -10.07 16.42
N GLU A 208 53.04 -9.01 16.65
CA GLU A 208 52.16 -8.62 17.77
C GLU A 208 51.33 -7.39 17.32
N ALA A 209 50.02 -7.29 17.56
CA ALA A 209 49.39 -6.73 18.76
C ALA A 209 49.86 -5.30 19.16
N THR A 210 48.95 -4.33 19.11
CA THR A 210 48.55 -3.48 20.26
C THR A 210 47.41 -2.50 19.83
N PRO A 211 46.31 -2.41 20.60
CA PRO A 211 45.32 -1.34 20.51
C PRO A 211 45.67 -0.19 21.47
N GLU A 212 45.42 1.06 21.09
CA GLU A 212 45.54 2.20 22.00
C GLU A 212 44.20 2.92 22.15
N VAL A 213 43.80 3.02 23.41
CA VAL A 213 42.61 3.64 23.98
C VAL A 213 43.03 5.00 24.51
N GLU A 214 42.29 6.08 24.26
CA GLU A 214 41.98 7.03 25.34
C GLU A 214 40.73 7.90 25.07
N PRO A 215 39.83 8.05 26.06
CA PRO A 215 38.69 8.97 26.03
C PRO A 215 38.99 10.25 26.83
N ALA A 216 38.35 11.37 26.47
CA ALA A 216 38.28 12.54 27.34
C ALA A 216 36.91 13.22 27.26
N ALA A 217 36.20 13.20 28.39
CA ALA A 217 35.00 13.95 28.67
C ALA A 217 35.34 15.34 29.23
N THR A 218 34.46 16.34 29.05
CA THR A 218 34.00 17.28 30.11
C THR A 218 32.80 18.11 29.60
N PRO A 219 31.71 18.24 30.39
CA PRO A 219 30.59 19.16 30.15
C PRO A 219 30.65 20.41 31.05
N ALA A 220 29.98 21.51 30.65
CA ALA A 220 29.43 22.52 31.58
C ALA A 220 28.40 23.44 30.88
N PRO A 221 27.27 23.78 31.54
CA PRO A 221 26.33 24.82 31.11
C PRO A 221 26.46 26.10 31.95
N THR A 222 26.09 27.26 31.39
CA THR A 222 25.89 28.51 32.16
C THR A 222 24.56 29.16 31.77
N GLN A 223 23.85 29.64 32.80
CA GLN A 223 22.50 30.21 32.79
C GLN A 223 22.44 31.73 32.49
N SER A 224 21.21 32.20 32.22
CA SER A 224 20.54 33.38 32.79
C SER A 224 21.06 34.82 32.55
N GLY A 225 20.18 35.63 31.93
CA GLY A 225 19.68 36.88 32.54
C GLY A 225 20.32 38.20 32.10
N GLY A 226 19.50 39.05 31.45
CA GLY A 226 19.80 40.43 31.09
C GLY A 226 18.85 40.95 30.03
#